data_AF-A0A8J3HKZ5-F1
#
_entry.id   AF-A0A8J3HKZ5-F1
#
_cell.length_a   1.000
_cell.length_b   1.000
_cell.length_c   1.000
_cell.angle_alpha   90.00
_cell.angle_beta   90.00
_cell.angle_gamma   90.00
#
_symmetry.space_group_name_H-M   'P 1'
#
loop_
_entity.id
_entity.type
_entity.pdbx_description
1 polymer ?
#
loop_
_entity_poly.entity_id
_entity_poly.type
_entity_poly.pdbx_seq_one_letter_code
_entity_poly.pdbx_strand_id
1 'polypeptide(L)'
;MGSGGSPKVSVDLGELRMFADVLKADVDRGLRPGVAKADQELQNGLRFGAHTVGGEVIASRQLVAMALNRAKANGARQVEAADVLAQAMQQVLENYSNADTHSAGQIDAIEKTLLDAIVRAKLILPSVTEPHRSEIA
;
A
#
# COMPACT_ATOMS: atom_id res chain seq x y z
N MET A 1 -0.68 -38.74 -11.86
CA MET A 1 -0.56 -37.60 -12.79
C MET A 1 -1.23 -36.39 -12.17
N GLY A 2 -0.55 -35.24 -12.19
CA GLY A 2 -1.18 -33.92 -12.19
C GLY A 2 -1.64 -33.33 -10.85
N SER A 3 -0.78 -32.52 -10.25
CA SER A 3 -1.18 -31.18 -9.76
C SER A 3 0.07 -30.33 -9.63
N GLY A 4 0.60 -29.90 -10.78
CA GLY A 4 1.55 -28.79 -10.84
C GLY A 4 0.78 -27.50 -10.68
N GLY A 5 0.25 -27.25 -9.48
CA GLY A 5 -0.35 -25.97 -9.13
C GLY A 5 0.76 -24.93 -9.08
N SER A 6 0.84 -24.09 -10.11
CA SER A 6 1.68 -22.88 -10.07
C SER A 6 1.38 -22.15 -8.76
N PRO A 7 2.39 -21.80 -7.95
CA PRO A 7 2.15 -21.09 -6.70
C PRO A 7 1.47 -19.76 -7.03
N LYS A 8 0.18 -19.63 -6.68
CA LYS A 8 -0.50 -18.33 -6.65
C LYS A 8 0.18 -17.52 -5.55
N VAL A 9 1.03 -16.58 -5.95
CA VAL A 9 1.59 -15.58 -5.03
C VAL A 9 0.43 -14.63 -4.68
N SER A 10 -0.34 -15.00 -3.66
CA SER A 10 -1.30 -14.09 -3.04
C SER A 10 -0.50 -13.13 -2.17
N VAL A 11 -0.28 -11.92 -2.66
CA VAL A 11 0.35 -10.86 -1.87
C VAL A 11 -0.71 -10.27 -0.95
N ASP A 12 -0.45 -10.28 0.35
CA ASP A 12 -1.32 -9.60 1.31
C ASP A 12 -1.16 -8.08 1.15
N LEU A 13 -2.13 -7.47 0.48
CA LEU A 13 -2.22 -6.02 0.28
C LEU A 13 -3.04 -5.33 1.39
N GLY A 14 -3.71 -6.12 2.25
CA GLY A 14 -4.54 -5.61 3.34
C GLY A 14 -3.69 -4.92 4.40
N GLU A 15 -2.60 -5.57 4.82
CA GLU A 15 -1.65 -5.00 5.78
C GLU A 15 -0.97 -3.73 5.23
N LEU A 16 -0.63 -3.72 3.95
CA LEU A 16 -0.01 -2.56 3.30
C LEU A 16 -0.96 -1.36 3.27
N ARG A 17 -2.25 -1.59 2.97
CA ARG A 17 -3.28 -0.53 3.00
C ARG A 17 -3.50 -0.02 4.42
N MET A 18 -3.61 -0.92 5.41
CA MET A 18 -3.72 -0.53 6.81
C MET A 18 -2.53 0.32 7.28
N PHE A 19 -1.31 -0.09 6.91
CA PHE A 19 -0.11 0.65 7.28
C PHE A 19 -0.07 2.04 6.65
N ALA A 20 -0.44 2.18 5.37
CA ALA A 20 -0.53 3.48 4.72
C ALA A 20 -1.57 4.41 5.39
N ASP A 21 -2.72 3.87 5.77
CA ASP A 21 -3.78 4.63 6.45
C ASP A 21 -3.34 5.08 7.86
N VAL A 22 -2.69 4.20 8.63
CA VAL A 22 -2.15 4.52 9.96
C VAL A 22 -1.05 5.58 9.85
N LEU A 23 -0.10 5.40 8.92
CA LEU A 23 0.98 6.37 8.72
C LEU A 23 0.42 7.76 8.39
N LYS A 24 -0.59 7.83 7.51
CA LYS A 24 -1.27 9.08 7.18
C LYS A 24 -1.96 9.70 8.39
N ALA A 25 -2.66 8.88 9.18
CA ALA A 25 -3.32 9.35 10.40
C ALA A 25 -2.32 9.92 11.43
N ASP A 26 -1.17 9.28 11.61
CA ASP A 26 -0.11 9.74 12.52
C ASP A 26 0.51 11.07 12.07
N VAL A 27 0.70 11.23 10.76
CA VAL A 27 1.17 12.49 10.16
C VAL A 27 0.16 13.61 10.40
N ASP A 28 -1.11 13.37 10.08
CA ASP A 28 -2.15 14.39 10.12
C ASP A 28 -2.57 14.78 11.55
N ARG A 29 -2.57 13.82 12.48
CA ARG A 29 -3.02 14.05 13.86
C ARG A 29 -1.88 14.36 14.83
N GLY A 30 -0.66 13.92 14.54
CA GLY A 30 0.49 14.07 15.43
C GLY A 30 1.52 15.07 14.89
N LEU A 31 2.17 14.70 13.79
CA LEU A 31 3.37 15.42 13.32
C LEU A 31 3.04 16.82 12.78
N ARG A 32 2.05 16.96 11.90
CA ARG A 32 1.68 18.26 11.32
C ARG A 32 1.23 19.27 12.39
N PRO A 33 0.33 18.92 13.33
CA PRO A 33 -0.04 19.82 14.42
C PRO A 33 1.16 20.16 15.33
N GLY A 34 2.03 19.19 15.61
CA GLY A 34 3.22 19.41 16.42
C GLY A 34 4.20 20.42 15.79
N VAL A 35 4.44 20.30 14.49
CA VAL A 35 5.25 21.24 13.71
C VAL A 35 4.62 22.63 13.69
N ALA A 36 3.31 22.72 13.44
CA ALA A 36 2.58 23.99 13.41
C ALA A 36 2.62 24.70 14.78
N LYS A 37 2.45 23.94 15.87
CA LYS A 37 2.53 24.48 17.23
C LYS A 37 3.94 24.97 17.56
N ALA A 38 4.98 24.22 17.18
CA ALA A 38 6.36 24.64 17.38
C ALA A 38 6.67 25.95 16.62
N ASP A 39 6.15 26.09 15.40
CA ASP A 39 6.28 27.33 14.62
C ASP A 39 5.55 28.51 15.27
N GLN A 40 4.32 28.28 15.76
CA GLN A 40 3.54 29.30 16.46
C GLN A 40 4.24 29.81 17.72
N GLU A 41 4.84 28.93 18.51
CA GLU A 41 5.61 29.31 19.72
C GLU A 41 6.88 30.10 19.37
N LEU A 42 7.53 29.78 18.26
CA LEU A 42 8.69 30.53 17.78
C LEU A 42 8.32 31.94 17.27
N GLN A 43 7.20 32.07 16.55
CA GLN A 43 6.74 33.34 15.99
C GLN A 43 6.19 34.30 17.05
N ASN A 44 5.40 33.80 18.00
CA ASN A 44 4.77 34.62 19.05
C ASN A 44 5.71 34.91 20.23
N GLY A 45 6.90 34.31 20.24
CA GLY A 45 7.84 34.37 21.34
C GLY A 45 7.50 33.41 22.48
N LEU A 46 8.54 32.87 23.09
CA LEU A 46 8.41 31.87 24.15
C LEU A 46 7.79 32.48 25.41
N ARG A 47 6.64 31.94 25.83
CA ARG A 47 5.95 32.34 27.07
C ARG A 47 6.73 31.94 28.34
N PHE A 48 7.59 30.93 28.24
CA PHE A 48 8.46 30.50 29.33
C PHE A 48 9.32 31.66 29.83
N GLY A 49 9.27 31.97 31.14
CA GLY A 49 10.09 33.01 31.75
C GLY A 49 9.75 34.45 31.34
N ALA A 50 8.56 34.69 30.77
CA ALA A 50 8.16 36.02 30.28
C ALA A 50 8.08 37.11 31.37
N HIS A 51 7.85 36.70 32.63
CA HIS A 51 7.72 37.61 33.76
C HIS A 51 8.94 37.59 34.70
N THR A 52 10.00 36.86 34.33
CA THR A 52 11.18 36.67 35.19
C THR A 52 12.39 37.34 34.57
N VAL A 53 13.00 38.27 35.32
CA VAL A 53 14.19 39.01 34.88
C VAL A 53 15.42 38.38 35.51
N GLY A 54 16.19 37.63 34.72
CA GLY A 54 17.43 36.99 35.15
C GLY A 54 18.22 36.43 33.96
N GLY A 55 19.55 36.52 34.00
CA GLY A 55 20.42 36.07 32.90
C GLY A 55 20.25 34.58 32.57
N GLU A 56 20.02 33.74 33.58
CA GLU A 56 19.74 32.31 33.43
C GLU A 56 18.43 32.05 32.67
N VAL A 57 17.40 32.88 32.88
CA VAL A 57 16.12 32.79 32.18
C VAL A 57 16.26 33.17 30.71
N ILE A 58 17.09 34.18 30.41
CA ILE A 58 17.39 34.59 29.02
C ILE A 58 18.14 33.47 28.28
N ALA A 59 19.17 32.88 28.90
CA ALA A 59 19.90 31.75 28.32
C ALA A 59 18.99 30.53 28.11
N SER A 60 18.14 30.22 29.08
CA SER A 60 17.16 29.12 28.98
C SER A 60 16.17 29.34 27.84
N ARG A 61 15.68 30.57 27.64
CA ARG A 61 14.80 30.92 26.51
C ARG A 61 15.48 30.69 25.17
N GLN A 62 16.74 31.08 25.02
CA GLN A 62 17.49 30.83 23.79
C GLN A 62 17.64 29.33 23.52
N LEU A 63 17.98 28.53 24.54
CA LEU A 63 18.08 27.07 24.41
C LEU A 63 16.74 26.44 24.00
N VAL A 64 15.64 26.88 24.60
CA VAL A 64 14.29 26.40 24.24
C VAL A 64 13.96 26.77 22.79
N ALA A 65 14.28 27.98 22.34
CA ALA A 65 14.05 28.40 20.95
C ALA A 65 14.88 27.55 19.97
N MET A 66 16.14 27.25 20.30
CA MET A 66 16.99 26.37 19.49
C MET A 66 16.42 24.94 19.42
N ALA A 67 15.96 24.41 20.56
CA ALA A 67 15.34 23.09 20.63
C ALA A 67 14.05 23.01 19.79
N LEU A 68 13.19 24.04 19.87
CA LEU A 68 11.97 24.14 19.07
C LEU A 68 12.26 24.24 17.58
N ASN A 69 13.25 25.04 17.17
CA ASN A 69 13.69 25.11 15.77
C ASN A 69 14.15 23.74 15.25
N ARG A 70 14.94 23.01 16.04
CA ARG A 70 15.39 21.66 15.69
C ARG A 70 14.22 20.68 15.61
N ALA A 71 13.30 20.73 16.57
CA ALA A 71 12.10 19.90 16.58
C ALA A 71 11.21 20.16 15.36
N LYS A 72 11.00 21.44 15.01
CA LYS A 72 10.26 21.85 13.80
C LYS A 72 10.92 21.29 12.54
N ALA A 73 12.22 21.48 12.37
CA ALA A 73 12.95 20.99 11.20
C ALA A 73 12.96 19.46 11.08
N ASN A 74 13.04 18.75 12.22
CA ASN A 74 12.95 17.30 12.24
C ASN A 74 11.53 16.83 11.90
N GLY A 75 10.51 17.43 12.50
CA GLY A 75 9.11 17.10 12.24
C GLY A 75 8.74 17.34 10.78
N ALA A 76 9.19 18.45 10.18
CA ALA A 76 8.97 18.72 8.75
C ALA A 76 9.55 17.62 7.85
N ARG A 77 10.79 17.18 8.12
CA ARG A 77 11.42 16.07 7.38
C ARG A 77 10.70 14.73 7.58
N GLN A 78 10.18 14.48 8.78
CA GLN A 78 9.40 13.28 9.05
C GLN A 78 8.06 13.27 8.31
N VAL A 79 7.38 14.43 8.24
CA VAL A 79 6.15 14.59 7.44
C VAL A 79 6.44 14.32 5.97
N GLU A 80 7.49 14.93 5.41
CA GLU A 80 7.89 14.72 4.01
C GLU A 80 8.20 13.24 3.72
N ALA A 81 8.99 12.59 4.57
CA ALA A 81 9.32 11.18 4.41
C ALA A 81 8.06 10.29 4.48
N ALA A 82 7.14 10.59 5.40
CA ALA A 82 5.91 9.84 5.54
C ALA A 82 4.96 10.02 4.33
N ASP A 83 4.87 11.24 3.78
CA ASP A 83 4.11 11.52 2.56
C ASP A 83 4.68 10.75 1.35
N VAL A 84 6.01 10.70 1.19
CA VAL A 84 6.68 9.91 0.15
C VAL A 84 6.41 8.41 0.31
N LEU A 85 6.52 7.89 1.54
CA LEU A 85 6.24 6.48 1.83
C LEU A 85 4.79 6.12 1.54
N ALA A 86 3.83 6.95 1.95
CA ALA A 86 2.41 6.72 1.69
C ALA A 86 2.11 6.66 0.19
N GLN A 87 2.69 7.58 -0.60
CA GLN A 87 2.56 7.57 -2.06
C GLN A 87 3.16 6.31 -2.68
N ALA A 88 4.36 5.90 -2.24
CA ALA A 88 5.00 4.69 -2.74
C ALA A 88 4.14 3.43 -2.47
N MET A 89 3.56 3.33 -1.27
CA MET A 89 2.65 2.22 -0.93
C MET A 89 1.40 2.22 -1.81
N GLN A 90 0.83 3.41 -2.06
CA GLN A 90 -0.34 3.56 -2.90
C GLN A 90 -0.05 3.14 -4.35
N GLN A 91 1.12 3.49 -4.87
CA GLN A 91 1.58 3.04 -6.19
C GLN A 91 1.79 1.52 -6.24
N VAL A 92 2.35 0.92 -5.19
CA VAL A 92 2.50 -0.54 -5.11
C VAL A 92 1.12 -1.22 -5.12
N LEU A 93 0.17 -0.73 -4.33
CA LEU A 93 -1.21 -1.23 -4.31
C LEU A 93 -1.87 -1.16 -5.69
N GLU A 94 -1.72 -0.03 -6.39
CA GLU A 94 -2.26 0.14 -7.74
C GLU A 94 -1.61 -0.81 -8.75
N ASN A 95 -0.28 -0.94 -8.72
CA ASN A 95 0.45 -1.85 -9.60
C ASN A 95 0.02 -3.30 -9.40
N TYR A 96 -0.16 -3.74 -8.14
CA TYR A 96 -0.63 -5.09 -7.84
C TYR A 96 -2.08 -5.29 -8.27
N SER A 97 -2.98 -4.33 -8.03
CA SER A 97 -4.37 -4.40 -8.49
C SER A 97 -4.46 -4.52 -10.01
N ASN A 98 -3.62 -3.79 -10.74
CA ASN A 98 -3.55 -3.84 -12.20
C ASN A 98 -2.99 -5.19 -12.69
N ALA A 99 -1.94 -5.70 -12.04
CA ALA A 99 -1.35 -7.00 -12.36
C ALA A 99 -2.32 -8.16 -12.12
N ASP A 100 -3.09 -8.10 -11.02
CA ASP A 100 -4.11 -9.10 -10.68
C ASP A 100 -5.26 -9.07 -11.70
N THR A 101 -5.76 -7.89 -12.04
CA THR A 101 -6.80 -7.71 -13.07
C THR A 101 -6.34 -8.22 -14.44
N HIS A 102 -5.09 -7.94 -14.81
CA HIS A 102 -4.52 -8.42 -16.07
C HIS A 102 -4.38 -9.94 -16.09
N SER A 103 -3.92 -10.53 -14.98
CA SER A 103 -3.76 -11.96 -14.84
C SER A 103 -5.11 -12.69 -14.85
N ALA A 104 -6.14 -12.14 -14.18
CA ALA A 104 -7.50 -12.64 -14.22
C ALA A 104 -8.05 -12.64 -15.66
N GLY A 105 -7.87 -11.54 -16.41
CA GLY A 105 -8.29 -11.47 -17.80
C GLY A 105 -7.59 -12.48 -18.73
N GLN A 106 -6.29 -12.76 -18.49
CA GLN A 106 -5.57 -13.80 -19.22
C GLN A 106 -6.08 -15.20 -18.90
N ILE A 107 -6.38 -15.48 -17.62
CA ILE A 107 -6.94 -16.76 -17.18
C ILE A 107 -8.31 -16.99 -17.83
N ASP A 108 -9.19 -15.98 -17.82
CA ASP A 108 -10.51 -16.07 -18.45
C ASP A 108 -10.40 -16.34 -19.96
N ALA A 109 -9.44 -15.71 -20.65
CA ALA A 109 -9.18 -15.95 -22.07
C ALA A 109 -8.66 -17.37 -22.34
N ILE A 110 -7.79 -17.89 -21.47
CA ILE A 110 -7.28 -19.27 -21.55
C ILE A 110 -8.40 -20.27 -21.29
N GLU A 111 -9.23 -20.05 -20.25
CA GLU A 111 -10.39 -20.90 -19.95
C GLU A 111 -11.38 -20.92 -21.11
N LYS A 112 -11.69 -19.76 -21.68
CA LYS A 112 -12.54 -19.67 -22.87
C LYS A 112 -11.98 -20.44 -24.05
N THR A 113 -10.67 -20.29 -24.32
CA THR A 113 -9.98 -21.02 -25.40
C THR A 113 -10.01 -22.53 -25.17
N LEU A 114 -9.80 -22.97 -23.92
CA LEU A 114 -9.89 -24.37 -23.51
C LEU A 114 -11.32 -24.92 -23.68
N LEU A 115 -12.33 -24.17 -23.24
CA LEU A 115 -13.74 -24.54 -23.40
C LEU A 115 -14.12 -24.65 -24.87
N ASP A 116 -13.71 -23.69 -25.70
CA ASP A 116 -13.94 -23.73 -27.16
C ASP A 116 -13.26 -24.95 -27.80
N ALA A 117 -12.04 -25.29 -27.37
CA ALA A 117 -11.34 -26.48 -27.84
C ALA A 117 -12.05 -27.78 -27.41
N ILE A 118 -12.56 -27.85 -26.17
CA ILE A 118 -13.33 -29.00 -25.67
C ILE A 118 -14.64 -29.16 -26.46
N VAL A 119 -15.36 -28.07 -26.73
CA VAL A 119 -16.60 -28.10 -27.52
C VAL A 119 -16.32 -28.60 -28.93
N ARG A 120 -15.26 -28.10 -29.59
CA ARG A 120 -14.84 -28.58 -30.91
C ARG A 120 -14.45 -30.06 -30.89
N ALA A 121 -13.71 -30.50 -29.88
CA ALA A 121 -13.33 -31.91 -29.74
C ALA A 121 -14.56 -32.82 -29.56
N LYS A 122 -15.56 -32.40 -28.79
CA LYS A 122 -16.83 -33.13 -28.62
C LYS A 122 -17.67 -33.19 -29.90
N LEU A 123 -17.61 -32.16 -30.74
CA LEU A 123 -18.29 -32.15 -32.04
C LEU A 123 -17.61 -33.07 -33.07
N ILE A 124 -16.30 -33.25 -32.96
CA ILE A 124 -15.49 -34.11 -33.85
C ILE A 124 -15.55 -35.59 -33.44
N LEU A 125 -15.92 -35.89 -32.18
CA LEU A 125 -16.19 -37.23 -31.68
C LEU A 125 -17.71 -37.50 -31.67
N PRO A 126 -18.36 -37.81 -32.82
CA PRO A 126 -19.65 -38.47 -32.76
C PRO A 126 -19.47 -39.81 -32.05
N SER A 127 -20.43 -40.15 -31.20
CA SER A 127 -20.51 -41.39 -30.44
C SER A 127 -19.84 -42.57 -31.15
N VAL A 128 -18.73 -43.05 -30.60
CA VAL A 128 -18.28 -44.44 -30.83
C VAL A 128 -19.28 -45.34 -30.09
N THR A 129 -20.51 -45.38 -30.59
CA THR A 129 -21.46 -46.47 -30.32
C THR A 129 -21.16 -47.55 -31.34
N GLU A 130 -20.28 -48.44 -30.91
CA GLU A 130 -20.04 -49.83 -31.33
C GLU A 130 -20.32 -50.23 -32.80
N PRO A 131 -19.28 -50.61 -33.55
CA PRO A 131 -19.37 -51.65 -34.57
C PRO A 131 -18.79 -52.97 -34.05
N HIS A 132 -19.42 -54.09 -34.44
CA HIS A 132 -19.05 -55.51 -34.28
C HIS A 132 -19.81 -56.26 -33.17
N ARG A 133 -20.60 -57.31 -33.42
CA ARG A 133 -20.60 -58.35 -34.48
C ARG A 133 -21.98 -59.03 -34.53
N SER A 134 -22.55 -59.19 -35.72
CA SER A 134 -23.37 -60.38 -36.02
C SER A 134 -23.38 -60.66 -37.52
N GLU A 135 -22.29 -61.23 -38.01
CA GLU A 135 -22.32 -62.17 -39.12
C GLU A 135 -21.42 -63.33 -38.70
N ILE A 136 -22.03 -64.48 -38.37
CA ILE A 136 -21.74 -65.90 -38.71
C ILE A 136 -22.89 -66.68 -38.00
N ALA A 137 -23.76 -67.50 -38.58
CA ALA A 137 -23.86 -68.21 -39.86
C ALA A 137 -25.34 -68.39 -40.22
#